data_AF-A0A127EPX2-F1
#
_entry.id   AF-A0A127EPX2-F1
#
_cell.length_a   1.000
_cell.length_b   1.000
_cell.length_c   1.000
_cell.angle_alpha   90.00
_cell.angle_beta   90.00
_cell.angle_gamma   90.00
#
_symmetry.space_group_name_H-M   'P 1'
#
loop_
_entity.id
_entity.type
_entity.pdbx_description
1 polymer ?
#
loop_
_entity_poly.entity_id
_entity_poly.type
_entity_poly.pdbx_seq_one_letter_code
_entity_poly.pdbx_strand_id
1 'polypeptide(L)' 'MRLFMFKSESDRELHAFSGDPGGRQLPSRHGPWTAVGVIREDKEPPHKISRETVEKSITDHGFQLYKKRIPAAD' A
#
# COMPACT_ATOMS: atom_id res chain seq x y z
N MET A 1 -5.37 -12.32 3.97
CA MET A 1 -3.91 -12.14 4.18
C MET A 1 -3.62 -10.89 5.02
N ARG A 2 -2.41 -10.73 5.57
CA ARG A 2 -2.01 -9.46 6.22
C ARG A 2 -1.57 -8.48 5.14
N LEU A 3 -2.07 -7.25 5.19
CA LEU A 3 -1.72 -6.21 4.23
C LEU A 3 -0.73 -5.25 4.89
N PHE A 4 0.48 -5.22 4.37
CA PHE A 4 1.52 -4.30 4.82
C PHE A 4 1.41 -3.01 4.01
N MET A 5 1.31 -1.89 4.73
CA MET A 5 1.21 -0.56 4.16
C MET A 5 2.60 0.07 4.07
N PHE A 6 2.90 0.60 2.89
CA PHE A 6 4.13 1.33 2.61
C PHE A 6 3.77 2.71 2.08
N LYS A 7 4.58 3.71 2.46
CA LYS A 7 4.58 5.03 1.82
C LYS A 7 5.78 5.13 0.89
N SER A 8 5.60 5.78 -0.26
CA SER A 8 6.73 6.19 -1.08
C SER A 8 7.41 7.38 -0.42
N GLU A 9 8.74 7.37 -0.38
CA GLU A 9 9.51 8.53 0.05
C GLU A 9 9.67 9.57 -1.06
N SER A 10 9.59 9.13 -2.33
CA SER A 10 9.62 10.01 -3.50
C SER A 10 8.30 10.76 -3.71
N ASP A 11 7.16 10.13 -3.39
CA ASP A 11 5.83 10.69 -3.56
C ASP A 11 5.02 10.55 -2.26
N ARG A 12 4.86 11.65 -1.51
CA ARG A 12 4.17 11.64 -0.20
C ARG A 12 2.71 11.19 -0.27
N GLU A 13 2.08 11.35 -1.43
CA GLU A 13 0.69 10.92 -1.65
C GLU A 13 0.63 9.44 -2.07
N LEU A 14 1.71 8.88 -2.59
CA LEU A 14 1.75 7.53 -3.12
C LEU A 14 2.03 6.52 -2.00
N HIS A 15 1.13 5.56 -1.90
CA HIS A 15 1.20 4.48 -0.93
C HIS A 15 1.00 3.16 -1.65
N ALA A 16 1.42 2.08 -0.99
CA ALA A 16 1.30 0.74 -1.51
C ALA A 16 0.84 -0.25 -0.43
N PHE A 17 0.09 -1.25 -0.85
CA PHE A 17 -0.15 -2.46 -0.10
C PHE A 17 0.67 -3.61 -0.67
N SER A 18 1.24 -4.42 0.20
CA SER A 18 1.95 -5.66 -0.14
C SER A 18 1.54 -6.78 0.82
N GLY A 19 1.57 -8.02 0.34
CA GLY A 19 1.43 -9.21 1.20
C GLY A 19 2.73 -9.59 1.92
N ASP A 20 3.85 -8.96 1.53
CA ASP A 20 5.18 -9.20 2.08
C ASP A 20 5.59 -8.08 3.05
N PRO A 21 6.02 -8.39 4.28
CA PRO A 21 6.46 -7.40 5.27
C PRO A 21 7.72 -6.63 4.85
N GLY A 22 8.53 -7.19 3.94
CA GLY A 22 9.73 -6.54 3.40
C GLY A 22 9.45 -5.64 2.20
N GLY A 23 8.23 -5.61 1.67
CA GLY A 23 7.90 -4.84 0.48
C GLY A 23 8.70 -5.27 -0.76
N ARG A 24 9.19 -6.52 -0.80
CA ARG A 24 10.12 -7.00 -1.87
C ARG A 24 9.54 -6.94 -3.27
N GLN A 25 8.22 -6.97 -3.37
CA GLN A 25 7.48 -6.93 -4.64
C GLN A 25 7.15 -5.51 -5.09
N LEU A 26 7.48 -4.48 -4.28
CA LEU A 26 7.17 -3.10 -4.61
C LEU A 26 8.08 -2.55 -5.71
N PRO A 27 7.55 -1.74 -6.64
CA PRO A 27 8.33 -1.22 -7.75
C PRO A 27 9.38 -0.22 -7.26
N SER A 28 10.65 -0.46 -7.59
CA SER A 28 11.78 0.39 -7.17
C SER A 28 11.71 1.82 -7.72
N ARG A 29 11.02 2.03 -8.86
CA ARG A 29 10.85 3.36 -9.47
C ARG A 29 10.14 4.37 -8.55
N HIS A 30 9.27 3.88 -7.68
CA HIS A 30 8.53 4.68 -6.71
C HIS A 30 9.04 4.47 -5.28
N GLY A 31 10.13 3.71 -5.13
CA GLY A 31 10.84 3.60 -3.87
C GLY A 31 11.80 4.78 -3.66
N PRO A 32 12.43 4.89 -2.48
CA PRO A 32 12.36 3.95 -1.36
C PRO A 32 10.97 3.87 -0.71
N TRP A 33 10.64 2.69 -0.20
CA TRP A 33 9.35 2.39 0.42
C TRP A 33 9.53 2.22 1.92
N THR A 34 8.78 2.99 2.70
CA THR A 34 8.84 2.92 4.15
C THR A 34 7.58 2.25 4.68
N ALA A 35 7.73 1.17 5.44
CA ALA A 35 6.62 0.52 6.10
C ALA A 35 5.99 1.46 7.14
N VAL A 36 4.68 1.70 7.03
CA VAL A 36 3.94 2.62 7.90
C VAL A 36 2.87 1.94 8.73
N GLY A 37 2.51 0.70 8.40
CA GLY A 37 1.53 -0.04 9.17
C GLY A 37 1.21 -1.41 8.59
N VAL A 38 0.37 -2.14 9.31
CA VAL A 38 -0.15 -3.44 8.89
C VAL A 38 -1.65 -3.51 9.18
N ILE A 39 -2.41 -3.97 8.21
CA ILE A 39 -3.84 -4.29 8.35
C ILE A 39 -3.94 -5.79 8.57
N ARG A 40 -4.58 -6.16 9.68
CA ARG A 40 -4.88 -7.55 10.00
C ARG A 40 -5.95 -8.11 9.06
N GLU A 41 -6.07 -9.42 8.98
CA GLU A 41 -7.07 -10.09 8.14
C GLU A 41 -8.52 -9.73 8.47
N ASP A 42 -8.78 -9.37 9.72
CA ASP A 42 -10.11 -9.00 10.22
C ASP A 42 -10.45 -7.50 10.02
N LYS A 43 -9.49 -6.69 9.55
CA LYS A 43 -9.66 -5.24 9.40
C LYS A 43 -9.80 -4.84 7.94
N GLU A 44 -10.67 -3.87 7.70
CA GLU A 44 -10.82 -3.27 6.38
C GLU A 44 -9.72 -2.23 6.11
N PRO A 45 -9.27 -2.08 4.84
CA PRO A 45 -8.33 -1.05 4.47
C PRO A 45 -8.93 0.36 4.61
N PRO A 46 -8.09 1.37 4.93
CA PRO A 46 -8.56 2.75 5.03
C PRO A 46 -8.98 3.29 3.65
N HIS A 47 -9.73 4.40 3.66
CA HIS A 47 -10.12 5.16 2.46
C HIS A 47 -11.09 4.46 1.50
N LYS A 48 -11.99 3.60 2.02
CA LYS A 48 -12.99 2.87 1.20
C LYS A 48 -12.34 1.99 0.12
N ILE A 49 -11.10 1.58 0.34
CA ILE A 49 -10.40 0.67 -0.56
C ILE A 49 -10.92 -0.74 -0.28
N SER A 50 -11.52 -1.37 -1.29
CA SER A 50 -12.02 -2.74 -1.18
C SER A 50 -10.88 -3.70 -0.91
N ARG A 51 -10.99 -4.40 0.22
CA ARG A 51 -10.02 -5.40 0.65
C ARG A 51 -9.78 -6.48 -0.40
N GLU A 52 -10.86 -7.01 -0.97
CA GLU A 52 -10.78 -8.03 -2.03
C GLU A 52 -9.98 -7.57 -3.24
N THR A 53 -10.16 -6.32 -3.67
CA THR A 53 -9.39 -5.75 -4.80
C THR A 53 -7.90 -5.68 -4.48
N VAL A 54 -7.56 -5.26 -3.26
CA VAL A 54 -6.15 -5.21 -2.80
C VAL A 54 -5.56 -6.62 -2.75
N GLU A 55 -6.27 -7.57 -2.14
CA GLU A 55 -5.82 -8.96 -2.02
C GLU A 55 -5.65 -9.62 -3.40
N LYS A 56 -6.57 -9.35 -4.33
CA LYS A 56 -6.47 -9.82 -5.72
C LYS A 56 -5.28 -9.21 -6.46
N SER A 57 -5.07 -7.90 -6.36
CA SER A 57 -3.92 -7.25 -6.99
C SER A 57 -2.59 -7.70 -6.39
N ILE A 58 -2.52 -7.92 -5.08
CA ILE A 58 -1.33 -8.49 -4.44
C ILE A 58 -1.08 -9.92 -4.92
N THR A 59 -2.14 -10.70 -5.15
CA THR A 59 -2.00 -12.07 -5.66
C THR A 59 -1.51 -12.09 -7.11
N ASP A 60 -1.98 -11.15 -7.95
CA ASP A 60 -1.65 -11.10 -9.38
C ASP A 60 -0.32 -10.38 -9.67
N HIS A 61 -0.09 -9.25 -9.00
CA HIS A 61 1.03 -8.34 -9.27
C HIS A 61 2.04 -8.23 -8.12
N GLY A 62 1.75 -8.82 -6.95
CA GLY A 62 2.57 -8.72 -5.74
C GLY A 62 2.31 -7.47 -4.89
N PHE A 63 1.65 -6.45 -5.44
CA PHE A 63 1.34 -5.20 -4.75
C PHE A 63 0.08 -4.51 -5.30
N GLN A 64 -0.41 -3.51 -4.56
CA GLN A 64 -1.45 -2.57 -4.99
C GLN A 64 -1.01 -1.15 -4.65
N LEU A 65 -0.99 -0.24 -5.62
CA LEU A 65 -0.74 1.18 -5.37
C LEU A 65 -2.04 1.92 -5.10
N TYR A 66 -1.98 2.93 -4.22
CA TYR A 66 -3.08 3.86 -4.01
C TYR A 66 -2.53 5.25 -3.69
N LYS A 67 -3.25 6.29 -4.13
CA LYS A 67 -2.92 7.66 -3.75
C LYS A 67 -3.82 8.08 -2.60
N LYS A 68 -3.21 8.47 -1.49
CA LYS A 68 -3.91 9.18 -0.43
C LYS A 68 -3.93 10.64 -0.84
N ARG A 69 -5.10 11.18 -1.21
CA ARG A 69 -5.25 12.64 -1.31
C ARG A 69 -4.93 13.22 0.06
N ILE A 70 -3.82 13.91 0.16
CA ILE A 70 -3.58 14.85 1.24
C ILE A 70 -4.18 16.16 0.70
N PRO A 71 -5.11 16.83 1.41
CA PRO A 71 -5.53 18.16 0.98
C PRO A 71 -4.26 19.00 0.84
N ALA A 72 -4.07 19.65 -0.31
CA ALA A 72 -2.94 20.53 -0.54
C ALA A 72 -2.90 21.53 0.62
N ALA A 73 -1.78 21.56 1.34
CA ALA A 73 -1.55 22.64 2.29
C ALA A 73 -1.37 23.91 1.45
N ASP A 74 -2.36 24.80 1.55
CA ASP A 74 -2.33 26.17 1.01
C ASP A 74 -1.26 27.01 1.72
#